data_AF-A0A3D0EW63-F1
#
_entry.id   AF-A0A3D0EW63-F1
#
_cell.length_a   1.000
_cell.length_b   1.000
_cell.length_c   1.000
_cell.angle_alpha   90.00
_cell.angle_beta   90.00
_cell.angle_gamma   90.00
#
_symmetry.space_group_name_H-M   'P 1'
#
loop_
_entity.id
_entity.type
_entity.pdbx_description
1 polymer ?
#
loop_
_entity_poly.entity_id
_entity_poly.type
_entity_poly.pdbx_seq_one_letter_code
_entity_poly.pdbx_strand_id
1 'polypeptide(L)' 'MEKFYLEQLTIIGVGLIGGSVATRLKRNSSVGKVVGVGRSEERRVG' A
#
# COMPACT_ATOMS: atom_id res chain seq x y z
N MET A 1 -0.36 21.15 -11.80
CA MET A 1 0.47 19.99 -11.39
C MET A 1 -0.41 18.77 -11.52
N GLU A 2 0.00 17.77 -12.29
CA GLU A 2 -0.77 16.52 -12.37
C GLU A 2 -0.80 15.82 -11.02
N LYS A 3 -1.94 15.20 -10.70
CA LYS A 3 -2.13 14.51 -9.42
C LYS A 3 -1.40 13.17 -9.49
N PHE A 4 -0.46 12.95 -8.58
CA PHE A 4 0.26 11.68 -8.50
C PHE A 4 -0.72 10.50 -8.33
N TYR A 5 -0.67 9.55 -9.26
CA TYR A 5 -1.50 8.36 -9.25
C TYR A 5 -0.73 7.16 -9.78
N LEU A 6 -0.83 6.04 -9.07
CA LEU A 6 -0.34 4.73 -9.50
C LEU A 6 -1.52 3.77 -9.58
N GLU A 7 -1.68 3.09 -10.72
CA GLU A 7 -2.73 2.08 -10.86
C GLU A 7 -2.53 0.92 -9.86
N GLN A 8 -1.29 0.43 -9.73
CA GLN A 8 -0.93 -0.63 -8.79
C GLN A 8 0.42 -0.32 -8.10
N LEU A 9 0.47 -0.57 -6.78
CA LEU A 9 1.66 -0.46 -5.95
C LEU A 9 1.94 -1.80 -5.25
N THR A 10 3.13 -2.36 -5.44
CA THR A 10 3.62 -3.51 -4.67
C THR A 10 4.50 -3.04 -3.52
N ILE A 11 4.24 -3.51 -2.30
CA ILE A 11 5.04 -3.21 -1.11
C ILE A 11 5.68 -4.49 -0.59
N ILE A 12 7.00 -4.53 -0.58
CA ILE A 12 7.78 -5.62 0.03
C ILE A 12 8.16 -5.19 1.45
N GLY A 13 7.60 -5.89 2.45
CA GLY A 13 7.71 -5.52 3.87
C GLY A 13 6.47 -4.80 4.40
N VAL A 14 5.39 -5.55 4.66
CA VAL A 14 4.08 -5.02 5.10
C VAL A 14 3.92 -4.80 6.62
N GLY A 15 5.02 -4.55 7.32
CA GLY A 15 5.00 -4.20 8.74
C GLY A 15 4.41 -2.82 9.01
N LEU A 16 4.72 -2.22 10.17
CA LEU A 16 4.19 -0.91 10.57
C LEU A 16 4.34 0.16 9.48
N ILE A 17 5.53 0.27 8.88
CA ILE A 17 5.82 1.30 7.88
C ILE A 17 5.13 1.00 6.54
N GLY A 18 5.32 -0.20 5.99
CA GLY A 18 4.72 -0.58 4.70
C GLY A 18 3.19 -0.47 4.72
N GLY A 19 2.55 -0.93 5.79
CA GLY A 19 1.10 -0.78 5.99
C GLY A 19 0.67 0.68 6.14
N SER A 20 1.42 1.50 6.86
CA SER A 20 1.09 2.93 7.03
C SER A 20 1.18 3.71 5.72
N VAL A 21 2.21 3.43 4.90
CA VAL A 21 2.37 4.04 3.57
C VAL A 21 1.22 3.63 2.65
N ALA A 22 0.90 2.33 2.56
CA ALA A 22 -0.24 1.83 1.81
C ALA A 22 -1.54 2.53 2.20
N THR A 23 -1.80 2.61 3.50
CA THR A 23 -3.00 3.22 4.07
C THR A 23 -3.10 4.70 3.68
N ARG A 24 -2.01 5.46 3.82
CA ARG A 24 -2.00 6.89 3.49
C ARG A 24 -2.22 7.13 2.00
N LEU A 25 -1.58 6.35 1.13
CA LEU A 25 -1.73 6.46 -0.32
C LEU A 25 -3.14 6.08 -0.78
N LYS A 26 -3.73 5.05 -0.19
CA LYS A 26 -5.14 4.68 -0.41
C LYS A 26 -6.09 5.79 0.03
N ARG A 27 -5.92 6.34 1.24
CA ARG A 27 -6.74 7.45 1.76
C ARG A 27 -6.67 8.72 0.91
N ASN A 28 -5.54 8.97 0.27
CA ASN A 28 -5.35 10.12 -0.61
C ASN A 28 -5.82 9.86 -2.06
N SER A 29 -6.38 8.67 -2.34
CA SER A 29 -6.74 8.21 -3.69
C SER A 29 -5.56 8.26 -4.68
N SER A 30 -4.34 8.06 -4.17
CA SER A 30 -3.11 8.07 -4.97
C SER A 30 -2.75 6.71 -5.56
N VAL A 31 -3.42 5.64 -5.12
CA VAL A 31 -3.19 4.27 -5.58
C VAL A 31 -4.51 3.54 -5.83
N GLY A 32 -4.64 2.90 -6.99
CA GLY A 32 -5.76 2.02 -7.32
C GLY A 32 -5.73 0.72 -6.53
N LYS A 33 -4.65 -0.06 -6.64
CA LYS A 33 -4.48 -1.37 -5.99
C LYS A 33 -3.17 -1.46 -5.22
N VAL A 34 -3.21 -2.03 -4.02
CA VAL A 34 -2.00 -2.34 -3.23
C VAL A 34 -1.81 -3.85 -3.19
N VAL A 35 -0.61 -4.32 -3.51
CA VAL A 35 -0.19 -5.72 -3.36
C VAL A 35 0.87 -5.78 -2.25
N GLY A 36 0.55 -6.42 -1.14
CA GLY A 36 1.46 -6.60 -0.03
C GLY A 36 2.26 -7.89 -0.13
N VAL A 37 3.58 -7.82 0.07
CA VAL A 37 4.49 -8.97 0.13
C VAL A 37 5.16 -8.99 1.50
N GLY A 38 4.93 -10.06 2.26
CA GLY A 38 5.52 -10.30 3.58
C GLY A 38 6.28 -11.62 3.63
N ARG A 39 7.15 -11.77 4.63
CA ARG A 39 7.84 -13.05 4.90
C ARG A 39 6.93 -14.07 5.58
N SER A 40 5.99 -13.58 6.38
CA SER A 40 4.95 -14.37 7.02
C SER A 40 3.63 -14.10 6.33
N GLU A 41 2.71 -15.07 6.36
CA GLU A 41 1.34 -14.93 5.86
C GLU A 41 0.48 -14.05 6.80
N GLU A 42 1.00 -12.88 7.18
CA GLU A 42 0.30 -11.95 8.05
C GLU A 42 -0.79 -11.24 7.25
N ARG A 43 -2.00 -11.82 7.27
CA ARG A 43 -3.20 -11.19 6.74
C ARG A 43 -3.66 -10.08 7.66
N ARG A 44 -3.27 -8.84 7.37
CA ARG A 44 -3.92 -7.65 7.96
C ARG A 44 -5.11 -7.28 7.08
N VAL A 45 -6.30 -7.70 7.49
CA VAL A 45 -7.56 -7.11 7.03
C VAL A 45 -7.76 -5.79 7.75
N GLY A 46 -7.86 -4.71 6.98
CA GLY A 46 -8.07 -3.35 7.46
C GLY A 46 -8.40 -2.44 6.29
#